data_AF-A0A497G9D8-F1
#
_entry.id   AF-A0A497G9D8-F1
#
_cell.length_a   1.000
_cell.length_b   1.000
_cell.length_c   1.000
_cell.angle_alpha   90.00
_cell.angle_beta   90.00
_cell.angle_gamma   90.00
#
_symmetry.space_group_name_H-M   'P 1'
#
loop_
_entity.id
_entity.type
_entity.pdbx_description
1 polymer ?
#
loop_
_entity_poly.entity_id
_entity_poly.type
_entity_poly.pdbx_seq_one_letter_code
_entity_poly.pdbx_strand_id
1 'polypeptide(L)'
;RGEDLGLKVPEDFRVVGTMNTYDRRYLFTLGYALLRRFAVVELANPSISEIREVLSRHCEAEGIVEEVVELYEAFREDADLELGVSLLIDVAKLAQRFTAVEESARKAVDRALRIVVLPQFEGLPVTGLKRVAAILGEREYESSREAFERLYPEASYE
;
A
#
# COMPACT_ATOMS: atom_id res chain seq x y z
N ARG A 1 -7.55 45.42 17.53
CA ARG A 1 -7.54 45.68 16.06
C ARG A 1 -6.15 45.31 15.58
N GLY A 2 -6.00 44.18 14.89
CA GLY A 2 -4.72 43.81 14.29
C GLY A 2 -4.48 44.66 13.05
N GLU A 3 -3.30 45.28 12.94
CA GLU A 3 -2.89 46.03 11.77
C GLU A 3 -2.68 45.07 10.60
N ASP A 4 -3.34 45.33 9.48
CA ASP A 4 -3.22 44.56 8.25
C ASP A 4 -1.90 44.95 7.56
N LEU A 5 -0.87 44.10 7.67
CA LEU A 5 0.50 44.36 7.20
C LEU A 5 0.67 44.37 5.67
N GLY A 6 -0.42 44.34 4.89
CA GLY A 6 -0.39 44.49 3.43
C GLY A 6 0.38 43.38 2.69
N LEU A 7 0.60 42.24 3.35
CA LEU A 7 1.31 41.10 2.77
C LEU A 7 0.50 40.50 1.63
N LYS A 8 1.05 40.54 0.41
CA LYS A 8 0.48 39.93 -0.79
C LYS A 8 1.21 38.65 -1.14
N VAL A 9 0.46 37.63 -1.56
CA VAL A 9 1.03 36.40 -2.12
C VAL A 9 1.58 36.72 -3.52
N PRO A 10 2.87 36.41 -3.81
CA PRO A 10 3.44 36.60 -5.14
C PRO A 10 2.72 35.79 -6.21
N GLU A 11 2.69 36.28 -7.45
CA GLU A 11 2.01 35.60 -8.57
C GLU A 11 2.63 34.23 -8.90
N ASP A 12 3.92 34.05 -8.62
CA ASP A 12 4.65 32.79 -8.86
C ASP A 12 4.58 31.81 -7.70
N PHE A 13 3.93 32.18 -6.59
CA PHE A 13 3.75 31.27 -5.46
C PHE A 13 2.81 30.12 -5.86
N ARG A 14 3.21 28.89 -5.55
CA ARG A 14 2.41 27.69 -5.79
C ARG A 14 2.29 26.91 -4.48
N VAL A 15 1.09 26.45 -4.18
CA VAL A 15 0.83 25.54 -3.05
C VAL A 15 0.54 24.17 -3.62
N VAL A 16 1.31 23.18 -3.18
CA VAL A 16 1.04 21.76 -3.44
C VAL A 16 0.77 21.09 -2.12
N GLY A 17 -0.36 20.41 -2.01
CA GLY A 17 -0.74 19.65 -0.83
C GLY A 17 -1.07 18.22 -1.22
N THR A 18 -0.73 17.27 -0.36
CA THR A 18 -1.15 15.87 -0.45
C THR A 18 -2.30 15.63 0.51
N MET A 19 -3.27 14.83 0.11
CA MET A 19 -4.44 14.54 0.92
C MET A 19 -4.78 13.06 0.76
N ASN A 20 -5.05 12.37 1.87
CA ASN A 20 -5.64 11.04 1.81
C ASN A 20 -7.12 11.16 1.39
N THR A 21 -7.61 10.24 0.57
CA THR A 21 -9.01 10.13 0.16
C THR A 21 -9.97 10.05 1.35
N TYR A 22 -9.53 9.48 2.49
CA TYR A 22 -10.32 9.46 3.72
C TYR A 22 -10.50 10.88 4.31
N ASP A 23 -9.43 11.67 4.37
CA ASP A 23 -9.46 13.05 4.84
C ASP A 23 -10.31 13.96 3.93
N ARG A 24 -10.41 13.63 2.63
CA ARG A 24 -11.31 14.34 1.70
C ARG A 24 -12.76 14.37 2.20
N ARG A 25 -13.23 13.27 2.82
CA ARG A 25 -14.59 13.20 3.36
C ARG A 25 -14.80 14.20 4.51
N TYR A 26 -13.77 14.43 5.33
CA TYR A 26 -13.78 15.43 6.40
C TYR A 26 -13.55 16.86 5.88
N LEU A 27 -12.83 17.02 4.77
CA LEU A 27 -12.63 18.30 4.09
C LEU A 27 -13.91 18.84 3.44
N PHE A 28 -14.94 18.04 3.20
CA PHE A 28 -16.27 18.58 2.87
C PHE A 28 -16.88 19.39 4.03
N THR A 29 -16.48 19.11 5.28
CA THR A 29 -16.83 19.93 6.44
C THR A 29 -16.04 21.25 6.45
N LEU A 30 -14.81 21.25 5.92
CA LEU A 30 -14.03 22.46 5.63
C LEU A 30 -14.62 23.14 4.39
N GLY A 31 -15.53 24.07 4.64
CA GLY A 31 -16.47 24.59 3.63
C GLY A 31 -15.89 24.92 2.25
N TYR A 32 -16.77 24.82 1.24
CA TYR A 32 -16.58 25.04 -0.20
C TYR A 32 -15.58 26.15 -0.62
N ALA A 33 -15.39 27.16 0.23
CA ALA A 33 -14.43 28.21 0.00
C ALA A 33 -12.98 27.74 -0.11
N LEU A 34 -12.56 26.73 0.64
CA LEU A 34 -11.20 26.21 0.52
C LEU A 34 -11.06 25.38 -0.77
N LEU A 35 -12.01 24.48 -1.03
CA LEU A 35 -11.96 23.55 -2.16
C LEU A 35 -11.90 24.26 -3.53
N ARG A 36 -12.64 25.36 -3.72
CA ARG A 36 -12.61 26.12 -4.99
C ARG A 36 -11.29 26.82 -5.31
N ARG A 37 -10.31 26.84 -4.40
CA ARG A 37 -9.00 27.49 -4.57
C ARG A 37 -7.90 26.52 -4.98
N PHE A 38 -8.20 25.23 -5.03
CA PHE A 38 -7.26 24.19 -5.42
C PHE A 38 -7.78 23.45 -6.66
N ALA A 39 -6.86 23.07 -7.54
CA ALA A 39 -7.10 22.01 -8.50
C ALA A 39 -6.83 20.67 -7.80
N VAL A 40 -7.78 19.74 -7.87
CA VAL A 40 -7.63 18.42 -7.27
C VAL A 40 -7.17 17.45 -8.36
N VAL A 41 -6.03 16.79 -8.10
CA VAL A 41 -5.51 15.71 -8.94
C VAL A 41 -5.65 14.42 -8.13
N GLU A 42 -6.47 13.49 -8.61
CA GLU A 42 -6.59 12.17 -8.00
C GLU A 42 -5.40 11.31 -8.43
N LEU A 43 -4.69 10.75 -7.44
CA LEU A 43 -3.57 9.85 -7.67
C LEU A 43 -4.02 8.42 -7.36
N ALA A 44 -4.27 7.63 -8.40
CA ALA A 44 -4.55 6.20 -8.27
C ALA A 44 -3.25 5.39 -8.21
N ASN A 45 -3.36 4.11 -7.84
CA ASN A 45 -2.24 3.20 -8.00
C ASN A 45 -1.85 3.08 -9.49
N PRO A 46 -0.55 2.96 -9.79
CA PRO A 46 -0.07 2.76 -11.16
C PRO A 46 -0.57 1.43 -11.74
N SER A 47 -0.54 1.31 -13.06
CA SER A 47 -0.85 0.06 -13.76
C SER A 47 0.14 -1.06 -13.38
N ILE A 48 -0.25 -2.32 -13.59
CA ILE A 48 0.63 -3.48 -13.32
C ILE A 48 1.97 -3.36 -14.06
N SER A 49 1.96 -2.89 -15.30
CA SER A 49 3.18 -2.65 -16.08
C SER A 49 4.08 -1.59 -15.44
N GLU A 50 3.50 -0.51 -14.94
CA GLU A 50 4.25 0.56 -14.27
C GLU A 50 4.75 0.11 -12.89
N ILE A 51 3.96 -0.69 -12.15
CA ILE A 51 4.39 -1.30 -10.89
C ILE A 51 5.61 -2.18 -11.14
N ARG A 52 5.55 -3.10 -12.13
CA ARG A 52 6.68 -3.94 -12.50
C ARG A 52 7.91 -3.10 -12.82
N GLU A 53 7.79 -2.07 -13.66
CA GLU A 53 8.89 -1.18 -14.01
C GLU A 53 9.49 -0.49 -12.78
N VAL A 54 8.64 0.01 -11.87
CA VAL A 54 9.08 0.65 -10.63
C VAL A 54 9.81 -0.35 -9.73
N LEU A 55 9.30 -1.57 -9.59
CA LEU A 55 9.93 -2.61 -8.78
C LEU A 55 11.29 -3.03 -9.35
N SER A 56 11.41 -3.20 -10.68
CA SER A 56 12.69 -3.52 -11.34
C SER A 56 13.77 -2.46 -11.14
N ARG A 57 13.41 -1.19 -10.87
CA ARG A 57 14.38 -0.14 -10.51
C ARG A 57 14.90 -0.25 -9.07
N HIS A 58 14.22 -0.99 -8.22
CA HIS A 58 14.51 -1.10 -6.78
C HIS A 58 14.92 -2.51 -6.34
N CYS A 59 14.75 -3.51 -7.21
CA CYS A 59 15.09 -4.89 -6.96
C CYS A 59 15.70 -5.50 -8.23
N GLU A 60 16.93 -6.01 -8.13
CA GLU A 60 17.64 -6.62 -9.26
C GLU A 60 17.24 -8.08 -9.49
N ALA A 61 16.60 -8.71 -8.51
CA ALA A 61 16.18 -10.10 -8.59
C ALA A 61 14.83 -10.20 -9.31
N GLU A 62 14.85 -10.53 -10.60
CA GLU A 62 13.65 -10.63 -11.44
C GLU A 62 12.60 -11.58 -10.86
N GLY A 63 13.01 -12.71 -10.28
CA GLY A 63 12.10 -13.64 -9.61
C GLY A 63 11.37 -13.05 -8.39
N ILE A 64 11.99 -12.08 -7.69
CA ILE A 64 11.32 -11.35 -6.59
C ILE A 64 10.32 -10.34 -7.16
N VAL A 65 10.70 -9.65 -8.24
CA VAL A 65 9.81 -8.66 -8.88
C VAL A 65 8.54 -9.33 -9.36
N GLU A 66 8.64 -10.45 -10.09
CA GLU A 66 7.46 -11.17 -10.58
C GLU A 66 6.61 -11.72 -9.43
N GLU A 67 7.22 -12.31 -8.40
CA GLU A 67 6.48 -12.80 -7.23
C GLU A 67 5.71 -11.68 -6.51
N VAL A 68 6.29 -10.48 -6.37
CA VAL A 68 5.61 -9.32 -5.77
C VAL A 68 4.49 -8.79 -6.66
N VAL A 69 4.67 -8.80 -7.99
CA VAL A 69 3.63 -8.39 -8.95
C VAL A 69 2.44 -9.34 -8.88
N GLU A 70 2.69 -10.65 -8.93
CA GLU A 70 1.64 -11.66 -8.84
C GLU A 70 0.90 -11.59 -7.49
N LEU A 71 1.63 -11.35 -6.40
CA LEU A 71 1.03 -11.13 -5.09
C LEU A 71 0.10 -9.90 -5.06
N TYR A 72 0.53 -8.80 -5.68
CA TYR A 72 -0.31 -7.60 -5.80
C TYR A 72 -1.57 -7.88 -6.64
N GLU A 73 -1.45 -8.62 -7.74
CA GLU A 73 -2.59 -9.04 -8.55
C GLU A 73 -3.58 -9.88 -7.74
N ALA A 74 -3.11 -10.85 -6.96
CA ALA A 74 -3.98 -11.65 -6.09
C ALA A 74 -4.72 -10.79 -5.05
N PHE A 75 -4.04 -9.84 -4.39
CA PHE A 75 -4.73 -8.93 -3.47
C PHE A 75 -5.77 -8.05 -4.17
N ARG A 76 -5.45 -7.57 -5.37
CA ARG A 76 -6.33 -6.69 -6.13
C ARG A 76 -7.56 -7.42 -6.66
N GLU A 77 -7.38 -8.60 -7.24
CA GLU A 77 -8.45 -9.36 -7.90
C GLU A 77 -9.28 -10.18 -6.91
N ASP A 78 -8.64 -10.86 -5.96
CA ASP A 78 -9.31 -11.83 -5.09
C ASP A 78 -9.81 -11.19 -3.79
N ALA A 79 -9.14 -10.15 -3.27
CA ALA A 79 -9.52 -9.48 -2.02
C ALA A 79 -10.19 -8.10 -2.20
N ASP A 80 -10.24 -7.56 -3.42
CA ASP A 80 -10.59 -6.16 -3.72
C ASP A 80 -9.77 -5.19 -2.85
N LEU A 81 -8.48 -5.50 -2.71
CA LEU A 81 -7.55 -4.80 -1.83
C LEU A 81 -6.36 -4.28 -2.62
N GLU A 82 -6.25 -2.97 -2.73
CA GLU A 82 -5.10 -2.35 -3.38
C GLU A 82 -4.04 -1.93 -2.37
N LEU A 83 -2.86 -2.55 -2.45
CA LEU A 83 -1.68 -2.13 -1.72
C LEU A 83 -1.03 -0.93 -2.41
N GLY A 84 -0.64 0.08 -1.63
CA GLY A 84 0.11 1.22 -2.15
C GLY A 84 1.48 0.77 -2.70
N VAL A 85 1.89 1.33 -3.84
CA VAL A 85 3.15 0.97 -4.51
C VAL A 85 4.39 1.08 -3.61
N SER A 86 4.37 1.96 -2.61
CA SER A 86 5.46 2.07 -1.62
C SER A 86 5.64 0.80 -0.79
N LEU A 87 4.54 0.16 -0.38
CA LEU A 87 4.60 -1.11 0.36
C LEU A 87 5.19 -2.21 -0.52
N LEU A 88 4.83 -2.25 -1.80
CA LEU A 88 5.39 -3.22 -2.76
C LEU A 88 6.90 -3.01 -2.95
N ILE A 89 7.36 -1.76 -3.03
CA ILE A 89 8.79 -1.43 -3.09
C ILE A 89 9.51 -1.92 -1.83
N ASP A 90 8.93 -1.71 -0.65
CA ASP A 90 9.52 -2.14 0.62
C ASP A 90 9.58 -3.68 0.73
N VAL A 91 8.51 -4.38 0.29
CA VAL A 91 8.51 -5.84 0.19
C VAL A 91 9.62 -6.32 -0.75
N ALA A 92 9.72 -5.76 -1.96
CA ALA A 92 10.73 -6.18 -2.94
C ALA A 92 12.17 -5.93 -2.44
N LYS A 93 12.44 -4.75 -1.85
CA LYS A 93 13.75 -4.42 -1.26
C LYS A 93 14.12 -5.36 -0.11
N LEU A 94 13.15 -5.69 0.74
CA LEU A 94 13.39 -6.54 1.90
C LEU A 94 13.55 -8.02 1.47
N ALA A 95 12.72 -8.48 0.54
CA ALA A 95 12.81 -9.82 -0.02
C ALA A 95 14.14 -10.04 -0.77
N GLN A 96 14.64 -9.03 -1.50
CA GLN A 96 15.98 -9.07 -2.11
C GLN A 96 17.08 -9.31 -1.07
N ARG A 97 16.95 -8.79 0.16
CA ARG A 97 17.94 -9.03 1.22
C ARG A 97 17.82 -10.44 1.80
N PHE A 98 16.66 -11.09 1.67
CA PHE A 98 16.44 -12.44 2.14
C PHE A 98 16.87 -13.52 1.14
N THR A 99 17.19 -13.17 -0.11
CA THR A 99 17.70 -14.16 -1.09
C THR A 99 19.01 -14.83 -0.66
N ALA A 100 19.76 -14.23 0.26
CA ALA A 100 20.96 -14.82 0.83
C ALA A 100 20.70 -15.95 1.83
N VAL A 101 19.46 -16.06 2.34
CA VAL A 101 19.09 -16.98 3.44
C VAL A 101 17.93 -17.88 3.05
N GLU A 102 17.03 -17.41 2.19
CA GLU A 102 15.85 -18.14 1.74
C GLU A 102 16.11 -18.89 0.44
N GLU A 103 15.49 -20.07 0.31
CA GLU A 103 15.71 -21.00 -0.81
C GLU A 103 15.01 -20.58 -2.10
N SER A 104 14.01 -19.69 -2.02
CA SER A 104 13.20 -19.27 -3.16
C SER A 104 12.74 -17.81 -3.05
N ALA A 105 12.44 -17.20 -4.19
CA ALA A 105 11.87 -15.85 -4.26
C ALA A 105 10.58 -15.75 -3.43
N ARG A 106 9.70 -16.74 -3.56
CA ARG A 106 8.48 -16.91 -2.77
C ARG A 106 8.72 -16.86 -1.26
N LYS A 107 9.66 -17.65 -0.71
CA LYS A 107 9.97 -17.62 0.73
C LYS A 107 10.52 -16.27 1.18
N ALA A 108 11.35 -15.64 0.34
CA ALA A 108 11.87 -14.31 0.60
C ALA A 108 10.76 -13.25 0.62
N VAL A 109 9.81 -13.31 -0.31
CA VAL A 109 8.63 -12.42 -0.37
C VAL A 109 7.69 -12.68 0.80
N ASP A 110 7.39 -13.94 1.13
CA ASP A 110 6.58 -14.31 2.30
C ASP A 110 7.17 -13.68 3.59
N ARG A 111 8.46 -13.86 3.81
CA ARG A 111 9.13 -13.28 4.98
C ARG A 111 9.09 -11.75 5.00
N ALA A 112 9.23 -11.10 3.85
CA ALA A 112 9.14 -9.66 3.73
C ALA A 112 7.71 -9.14 3.96
N LEU A 113 6.72 -9.82 3.39
CA LEU A 113 5.30 -9.52 3.54
C LEU A 113 4.89 -9.52 5.01
N ARG A 114 5.33 -10.55 5.74
CA ARG A 114 5.11 -10.68 7.18
C ARG A 114 5.52 -9.43 7.97
N ILE A 115 6.62 -8.79 7.57
CA ILE A 115 7.22 -7.66 8.28
C ILE A 115 6.56 -6.33 7.87
N VAL A 116 6.25 -6.18 6.59
CA VAL A 116 5.86 -4.88 6.01
C VAL A 116 4.34 -4.71 5.94
N VAL A 117 3.62 -5.73 5.51
CA VAL A 117 2.24 -5.57 5.03
C VAL A 117 1.21 -6.07 6.03
N LEU A 118 1.47 -7.16 6.78
CA LEU A 118 0.43 -7.72 7.66
C LEU A 118 -0.21 -6.69 8.61
N PRO A 119 0.55 -5.80 9.30
CA PRO A 119 -0.05 -4.80 10.18
C PRO A 119 -0.98 -3.82 9.46
N GLN A 120 -0.83 -3.63 8.14
CA GLN A 120 -1.65 -2.72 7.33
C GLN A 120 -3.08 -3.23 7.14
N PHE A 121 -3.35 -4.49 7.48
CA PHE A 121 -4.69 -5.09 7.41
C PHE A 121 -5.54 -4.80 8.65
N GLU A 122 -4.99 -4.12 9.66
CA GLU A 122 -5.75 -3.68 10.82
C GLU A 122 -6.94 -2.79 10.41
N GLY A 123 -8.12 -3.09 10.97
CA GLY A 123 -9.34 -2.35 10.66
C GLY A 123 -10.08 -2.81 9.40
N LEU A 124 -9.58 -3.82 8.67
CA LEU A 124 -10.36 -4.47 7.63
C LEU A 124 -11.56 -5.23 8.23
N PRO A 125 -12.71 -5.29 7.53
CA PRO A 125 -13.80 -6.16 7.92
C PRO A 125 -13.37 -7.63 7.96
N VAL A 126 -14.01 -8.45 8.81
CA VAL A 126 -13.73 -9.89 8.92
C VAL A 126 -13.77 -10.60 7.56
N THR A 127 -14.70 -10.21 6.68
CA THR A 127 -14.77 -10.76 5.31
C THR A 127 -13.53 -10.43 4.48
N GLY A 128 -12.94 -9.25 4.63
CA GLY A 128 -11.68 -8.87 4.00
C GLY A 128 -10.50 -9.65 4.58
N LEU A 129 -10.45 -9.78 5.91
CA LEU A 129 -9.42 -10.57 6.60
C LEU A 129 -9.44 -12.05 6.17
N LYS A 130 -10.64 -12.63 6.00
CA LYS A 130 -10.81 -14.00 5.47
C LYS A 130 -10.25 -14.15 4.05
N ARG A 131 -10.44 -13.16 3.18
CA ARG A 131 -9.88 -13.17 1.82
C ARG A 131 -8.37 -13.06 1.82
N VAL A 132 -7.80 -12.20 2.68
CA VAL A 132 -6.35 -12.14 2.88
C VAL A 132 -5.80 -13.49 3.33
N ALA A 133 -6.42 -14.13 4.33
CA ALA A 133 -6.01 -15.45 4.80
C ALA A 133 -6.06 -16.52 3.70
N ALA A 134 -7.08 -16.48 2.84
CA ALA A 134 -7.20 -17.39 1.69
C ALA A 134 -6.03 -17.21 0.71
N ILE A 135 -5.72 -15.97 0.32
CA ILE A 135 -4.58 -15.66 -0.58
C ILE A 135 -3.26 -16.16 0.01
N LEU A 136 -3.01 -15.90 1.30
CA LEU A 136 -1.80 -16.38 1.98
C LEU A 136 -1.71 -17.92 1.98
N GLY A 137 -2.85 -18.60 2.11
CA GLY A 137 -2.94 -20.06 2.03
C GLY A 137 -2.69 -20.61 0.62
N GLU A 138 -3.34 -20.03 -0.39
CA GLU A 138 -3.25 -20.47 -1.79
C GLU A 138 -1.84 -20.28 -2.37
N ARG A 139 -1.13 -19.23 -1.93
CA ARG A 139 0.27 -18.98 -2.33
C ARG A 139 1.30 -19.73 -1.51
N GLU A 140 0.89 -20.55 -0.54
CA GLU A 140 1.78 -21.28 0.37
C GLU A 140 2.71 -20.34 1.18
N TYR A 141 2.21 -19.16 1.57
CA TYR A 141 2.95 -18.18 2.39
C TYR A 141 2.80 -18.53 3.87
N GLU A 142 3.38 -19.68 4.26
CA GLU A 142 3.22 -20.26 5.59
C GLU A 142 3.63 -19.28 6.70
N SER A 143 4.76 -18.58 6.55
CA SER A 143 5.24 -17.69 7.61
C SER A 143 4.33 -16.48 7.79
N SER A 144 3.80 -15.90 6.72
CA SER A 144 2.84 -14.80 6.80
C SER A 144 1.50 -15.29 7.30
N ARG A 145 1.04 -16.46 6.87
CA ARG A 145 -0.23 -17.04 7.31
C ARG A 145 -0.25 -17.29 8.81
N GLU A 146 0.77 -17.96 9.36
CA GLU A 146 0.85 -18.19 10.80
C GLU A 146 0.86 -16.89 11.60
N ALA A 147 1.59 -15.87 11.11
CA ALA A 147 1.64 -14.57 11.77
C ALA A 147 0.29 -13.84 11.65
N PHE A 148 -0.37 -13.94 10.49
CA PHE A 148 -1.66 -13.33 10.23
C PHE A 148 -2.75 -13.92 11.14
N GLU A 149 -2.81 -15.24 11.29
CA GLU A 149 -3.78 -15.92 12.18
C GLU A 149 -3.59 -15.52 13.66
N ARG A 150 -2.36 -15.20 14.08
CA ARG A 150 -2.08 -14.69 15.43
C ARG A 150 -2.49 -13.24 15.62
N LEU A 151 -2.34 -12.42 14.58
CA LEU A 151 -2.68 -10.99 14.60
C LEU A 151 -4.19 -10.76 14.46
N TYR A 152 -4.86 -11.59 13.68
CA TYR A 152 -6.26 -11.47 13.30
C TYR A 152 -7.02 -12.77 13.56
N PRO A 153 -7.15 -13.22 14.81
CA PRO A 153 -7.84 -14.46 15.14
C PRO A 153 -9.31 -14.47 14.66
N GLU A 154 -9.95 -13.30 14.54
CA GLU A 154 -11.27 -13.10 13.95
C GLU A 154 -11.42 -13.64 12.51
N ALA A 155 -10.33 -13.71 11.75
CA ALA A 155 -10.34 -14.28 10.41
C ALA A 155 -10.52 -15.80 10.42
N SER A 156 -10.16 -16.45 11.52
CA SER A 156 -10.15 -17.91 11.70
C SER A 156 -11.46 -18.47 12.28
N TYR A 157 -12.37 -17.62 12.75
CA TYR A 157 -13.68 -18.05 13.24
C TYR A 157 -14.72 -18.06 12.11
N GLU A 158 -15.53 -19.12 12.04
CA GLU A 158 -16.62 -19.27 11.05
C GLU A 158 -17.68 -18.17 11.17
#